data_AF-A0A961L103-F1
#
_entry.id   AF-A0A961L103-F1
#
_cell.length_a   1.000
_cell.length_b   1.000
_cell.length_c   1.000
_cell.angle_alpha   90.00
_cell.angle_beta   90.00
_cell.angle_gamma   90.00
#
_symmetry.space_group_name_H-M   'P 1'
#
loop_
_entity.id
_entity.type
_entity.pdbx_description
1 polymer ?
#
loop_
_entity_poly.entity_id
_entity_poly.type
_entity_poly.pdbx_seq_one_letter_code
_entity_poly.pdbx_strand_id
1 'polypeptide(L)'
;MIQPAISRLLSLFILLSVLVAVTGAPSHAQDATEAPAEPEAGAPAEAPPALAAHLSDPAIPVEELALRLIPLTSDDLAALSEKWLALAKAKTEEVVEQQVLIANAEGNVEDDAREQLSQLNEERSALFEKYGIVVDSWEKKGGDPAAVAIYRAYRNSVIVEETR
;
A
#
# COMPACT_ATOMS: atom_id res chain seq x y z
N MET A 1 -45.96 -20.36 -2.37
CA MET A 1 -46.47 -20.78 -3.69
C MET A 1 -45.44 -20.32 -4.72
N ILE A 2 -44.43 -21.15 -4.97
CA ILE A 2 -44.38 -22.20 -6.01
C ILE A 2 -44.40 -21.58 -7.41
N GLN A 3 -43.23 -21.63 -8.04
CA GLN A 3 -42.93 -21.42 -9.46
C GLN A 3 -43.90 -22.23 -10.35
N PRO A 4 -44.05 -21.86 -11.63
CA PRO A 4 -43.79 -22.91 -12.60
C PRO A 4 -42.90 -22.45 -13.75
N ALA A 5 -41.90 -23.29 -14.00
CA ALA A 5 -41.15 -23.37 -15.24
C ALA A 5 -42.02 -23.94 -16.36
N ILE A 6 -41.94 -23.38 -17.57
CA ILE A 6 -42.15 -24.15 -18.80
C ILE A 6 -41.08 -23.76 -19.82
N SER A 7 -40.48 -24.81 -20.36
CA SER A 7 -39.28 -24.92 -21.17
C SER A 7 -39.61 -24.91 -22.68
N ARG A 8 -38.55 -24.75 -23.48
CA ARG A 8 -38.34 -25.22 -24.88
C ARG A 8 -38.73 -24.25 -26.01
N LEU A 9 -37.72 -23.79 -26.76
CA LEU A 9 -37.64 -24.17 -28.18
C LEU A 9 -36.19 -24.13 -28.69
N LEU A 10 -35.75 -25.29 -29.19
CA LEU A 10 -34.54 -25.58 -29.94
C LEU A 10 -34.90 -25.53 -31.44
N SER A 11 -33.87 -25.40 -32.31
CA SER A 11 -33.86 -25.56 -33.79
C SER A 11 -33.99 -24.24 -34.58
N LEU A 12 -33.24 -23.97 -35.66
CA LEU A 12 -32.85 -24.82 -36.80
C LEU A 12 -31.67 -24.10 -37.55
N PHE A 13 -30.45 -24.63 -37.70
CA PHE A 13 -29.90 -25.50 -38.75
C PHE A 13 -30.11 -25.12 -40.23
N ILE A 14 -28.99 -24.70 -40.86
CA ILE A 14 -28.46 -24.99 -42.22
C ILE A 14 -29.16 -24.48 -43.49
N LEU A 15 -28.39 -23.74 -44.31
CA LEU A 15 -28.23 -23.86 -45.78
C LEU A 15 -27.01 -22.99 -46.17
N LEU A 16 -26.14 -23.23 -47.16
CA LEU A 16 -25.76 -24.34 -48.04
C LEU A 16 -24.79 -23.72 -49.06
N SER A 17 -23.61 -24.32 -49.23
CA SER A 17 -22.75 -24.35 -50.43
C SER A 17 -22.20 -23.06 -51.06
N VAL A 18 -20.87 -23.00 -51.25
CA VAL A 18 -20.25 -23.21 -52.59
C VAL A 18 -18.88 -23.88 -52.42
N LEU A 19 -18.73 -25.01 -53.11
CA LEU A 19 -17.52 -25.80 -53.31
C LEU A 19 -16.76 -25.23 -54.52
N VAL A 20 -15.49 -24.86 -54.36
CA VAL A 20 -14.54 -24.69 -55.47
C VAL A 20 -13.29 -25.49 -55.14
N ALA A 21 -12.99 -26.49 -55.97
CA ALA A 21 -11.75 -27.24 -55.93
C ALA A 21 -11.12 -27.21 -57.33
N VAL A 22 -9.98 -26.54 -57.51
CA VAL A 22 -8.99 -26.80 -58.59
C VAL A 22 -7.57 -26.41 -58.12
N THR A 23 -6.78 -27.44 -57.85
CA THR A 23 -5.34 -27.71 -58.04
C THR A 23 -4.28 -26.59 -58.24
N GLY A 24 -3.20 -26.66 -57.43
CA GLY A 24 -1.83 -26.84 -57.94
C GLY A 24 -0.79 -25.71 -57.76
N ALA A 25 0.02 -25.76 -56.70
CA ALA A 25 1.51 -25.62 -56.71
C ALA A 25 2.07 -25.64 -55.27
N PRO A 26 3.21 -26.32 -54.99
CA PRO A 26 3.92 -26.20 -53.71
C PRO A 26 4.91 -25.03 -53.78
N SER A 27 4.84 -24.10 -52.82
CA SER A 27 5.96 -23.19 -52.58
C SER A 27 5.97 -22.79 -51.11
N HIS A 28 7.13 -22.99 -50.48
CA HIS A 28 7.38 -22.65 -49.08
C HIS A 28 7.34 -21.14 -48.87
N ALA A 29 6.51 -20.68 -47.92
CA ALA A 29 6.75 -19.48 -47.14
C ALA A 29 5.94 -19.61 -45.82
N GLN A 30 6.63 -19.89 -44.72
CA GLN A 30 6.08 -19.66 -43.38
C GLN A 30 5.95 -18.16 -43.21
N ASP A 31 4.72 -17.65 -43.25
CA ASP A 31 4.41 -16.34 -42.69
C ASP A 31 3.32 -16.58 -41.64
N ALA A 32 3.78 -16.88 -40.43
CA ALA A 32 2.92 -16.92 -39.26
C ALA A 32 2.53 -15.48 -38.96
N THR A 33 1.36 -15.06 -39.46
CA THR A 33 0.69 -13.85 -38.97
C THR A 33 0.23 -14.14 -37.54
N GLU A 34 1.11 -13.84 -36.61
CA GLU A 34 0.80 -13.67 -35.20
C GLU A 34 -0.05 -12.40 -35.09
N ALA A 35 -1.31 -12.58 -34.68
CA ALA A 35 -2.17 -11.47 -34.31
C ALA A 35 -1.44 -10.63 -33.26
N PRO A 36 -1.48 -9.29 -33.32
CA PRO A 36 -0.92 -8.48 -32.25
C PRO A 36 -1.66 -8.80 -30.95
N ALA A 37 -0.99 -9.51 -30.06
CA ALA A 37 -1.38 -9.60 -28.67
C ALA A 37 -1.35 -8.19 -28.10
N GLU A 38 -2.50 -7.69 -27.65
CA GLU A 38 -2.57 -6.53 -26.77
C GLU A 38 -1.66 -6.82 -25.56
N PRO A 39 -0.67 -5.97 -25.25
CA PRO A 39 0.09 -6.17 -24.04
C PRO A 39 -0.84 -5.97 -22.85
N GLU A 40 -0.85 -7.03 -22.03
CA GLU A 40 -1.68 -7.26 -20.87
C GLU A 40 -1.73 -6.05 -19.93
N ALA A 41 -2.93 -5.76 -19.44
CA ALA A 41 -3.12 -4.93 -18.26
C ALA A 41 -2.25 -5.52 -17.13
N GLY A 42 -1.21 -4.76 -16.75
CA GLY A 42 -0.21 -5.18 -15.79
C GLY A 42 -0.82 -5.75 -14.52
N ALA A 43 -0.47 -6.99 -14.23
CA ALA A 43 -0.68 -7.62 -12.93
C ALA A 43 -0.12 -6.71 -11.80
N PRO A 44 -0.68 -6.77 -10.57
CA PRO A 44 -0.16 -5.99 -9.46
C PRO A 44 1.30 -6.39 -9.23
N ALA A 45 2.21 -5.46 -9.51
CA ALA A 45 3.62 -5.66 -9.25
C ALA A 45 3.80 -5.64 -7.74
N GLU A 46 3.95 -6.83 -7.15
CA GLU A 46 4.44 -7.01 -5.79
C GLU A 46 5.77 -6.22 -5.69
N ALA A 47 5.78 -5.12 -4.92
CA ALA A 47 6.99 -4.30 -4.82
C ALA A 47 8.15 -5.16 -4.32
N PRO A 48 9.35 -5.09 -4.95
CA PRO A 48 10.50 -5.87 -4.51
C PRO A 48 10.76 -5.65 -3.01
N PRO A 49 10.98 -6.71 -2.21
CA PRO A 49 11.16 -6.60 -0.76
C PRO A 49 12.20 -5.56 -0.33
N ALA A 50 13.23 -5.35 -1.16
CA ALA A 50 14.28 -4.35 -0.95
C ALA A 50 13.79 -2.89 -1.07
N LEU A 51 12.83 -2.61 -1.96
CA LEU A 51 12.25 -1.27 -2.11
C LEU A 51 11.45 -0.90 -0.85
N ALA A 52 10.65 -1.84 -0.33
CA ALA A 52 9.85 -1.63 0.86
C ALA A 52 10.70 -1.44 2.14
N ALA A 53 11.90 -2.02 2.20
CA ALA A 53 12.82 -1.84 3.33
C ALA A 53 13.42 -0.42 3.35
N HIS A 54 13.91 0.08 2.21
CA HIS A 54 14.46 1.44 2.12
C HIS A 54 13.40 2.52 2.44
N LEU A 55 12.15 2.29 2.07
CA LEU A 55 11.06 3.26 2.33
C LEU A 55 10.58 3.29 3.78
N SER A 56 11.06 2.38 4.62
CA SER A 56 10.79 2.34 6.06
C SER A 56 12.01 2.73 6.89
N ASP A 57 13.06 3.28 6.28
CA ASP A 57 14.21 3.85 7.00
C ASP A 57 13.78 5.16 7.68
N PRO A 58 13.83 5.27 9.03
CA PRO A 58 13.51 6.51 9.73
C PRO A 58 14.31 7.73 9.26
N ALA A 59 15.52 7.53 8.73
CA ALA A 59 16.42 8.57 8.27
C ALA A 59 16.09 9.09 6.87
N ILE A 60 15.12 8.49 6.15
CA ILE A 60 14.72 8.98 4.84
C ILE A 60 14.18 10.42 4.95
N PRO A 61 14.65 11.37 4.11
CA PRO A 61 14.07 12.70 4.06
C PRO A 61 12.59 12.66 3.68
N VAL A 62 11.79 13.57 4.26
CA VAL A 62 10.34 13.63 4.06
C VAL A 62 9.99 13.82 2.57
N GLU A 63 10.71 14.71 1.89
CA GLU A 63 10.51 14.99 0.46
C GLU A 63 10.88 13.80 -0.40
N GLU A 64 11.97 13.10 -0.07
CA GLU A 64 12.37 11.89 -0.79
C GLU A 64 11.32 10.79 -0.62
N LEU A 65 10.85 10.56 0.61
CA LEU A 65 9.78 9.60 0.87
C LEU A 65 8.57 9.92 0.00
N ALA A 66 8.08 11.17 0.03
CA ALA A 66 6.91 11.59 -0.74
C ALA A 66 7.05 11.32 -2.25
N LEU A 67 8.22 11.60 -2.84
CA LEU A 67 8.50 11.31 -4.25
C LEU A 67 8.46 9.80 -4.53
N ARG A 68 9.02 8.99 -3.63
CA ARG A 68 9.06 7.52 -3.80
C ARG A 68 7.72 6.83 -3.51
N LEU A 69 6.75 7.50 -2.90
CA LEU A 69 5.38 6.97 -2.78
C LEU A 69 4.58 7.09 -4.09
N ILE A 70 5.01 7.95 -5.04
CA ILE A 70 4.31 8.19 -6.31
C ILE A 70 4.07 6.91 -7.12
N PRO A 71 5.02 5.98 -7.30
CA PRO A 71 4.78 4.76 -8.07
C PRO A 71 4.04 3.67 -7.29
N LEU A 72 3.90 3.77 -5.97
CA LEU A 72 3.35 2.69 -5.15
C LEU A 72 1.86 2.49 -5.37
N THR A 73 1.41 1.24 -5.20
CA THR A 73 -0.01 0.87 -5.22
C THR A 73 -0.66 1.07 -3.86
N SER A 74 -1.98 0.89 -3.78
CA SER A 74 -2.71 0.91 -2.50
C SER A 74 -2.23 -0.19 -1.56
N ASP A 75 -1.97 -1.39 -2.07
CA ASP A 75 -1.52 -2.53 -1.26
C ASP A 75 -0.10 -2.32 -0.72
N ASP A 76 0.81 -1.78 -1.55
CA ASP A 76 2.15 -1.40 -1.12
C ASP A 76 2.11 -0.37 0.01
N LEU A 77 1.20 0.61 -0.11
CA LEU A 77 1.04 1.68 0.86
C LEU A 77 0.38 1.19 2.15
N ALA A 78 -0.54 0.22 2.08
CA ALA A 78 -1.09 -0.43 3.27
C ALA A 78 0.02 -1.13 4.07
N ALA A 79 0.87 -1.92 3.39
CA ALA A 79 2.00 -2.59 4.02
C ALA A 79 3.04 -1.60 4.56
N LEU A 80 3.30 -0.50 3.84
CA LEU A 80 4.21 0.54 4.30
C LEU A 80 3.64 1.31 5.50
N SER A 81 2.33 1.60 5.52
CA SER A 81 1.65 2.23 6.65
C SER A 81 1.80 1.39 7.93
N GLU A 82 1.69 0.07 7.83
CA GLU A 82 1.91 -0.83 8.97
C GLU A 82 3.32 -0.71 9.55
N LYS A 83 4.34 -0.66 8.68
CA LYS A 83 5.74 -0.51 9.10
C LYS A 83 5.99 0.84 9.78
N TRP A 84 5.49 1.93 9.20
CA TRP A 84 5.63 3.26 9.81
C TRP A 84 4.85 3.38 11.12
N LEU A 85 3.69 2.73 11.23
CA LEU A 85 2.95 2.63 12.50
C LEU A 85 3.78 1.91 13.57
N ALA A 86 4.42 0.79 13.22
CA ALA A 86 5.28 0.05 14.15
C ALA A 86 6.47 0.90 14.64
N LEU A 87 7.12 1.66 13.75
CA LEU A 87 8.19 2.58 14.12
C LEU A 87 7.70 3.69 15.07
N ALA A 88 6.56 4.31 14.74
CA ALA A 88 5.97 5.36 15.58
C ALA A 88 5.59 4.83 16.97
N LYS A 89 5.05 3.60 17.05
CA LYS A 89 4.74 2.91 18.32
C LYS A 89 6.00 2.68 19.15
N ALA A 90 7.03 2.07 18.56
CA ALA A 90 8.27 1.79 19.26
C ALA A 90 8.91 3.06 19.85
N LYS A 91 8.97 4.14 19.06
CA LYS A 91 9.51 5.42 19.56
C LYS A 91 8.60 6.07 20.61
N THR A 92 7.29 5.87 20.54
CA THR A 92 6.37 6.31 21.60
C THR A 92 6.64 5.57 22.91
N GLU A 93 6.90 4.26 22.85
CA GLU A 93 7.28 3.46 24.02
C GLU A 93 8.58 3.97 24.65
N GLU A 94 9.61 4.29 23.85
CA GLU A 94 10.86 4.90 24.35
C GLU A 94 10.62 6.24 25.05
N VAL A 95 9.76 7.12 24.49
CA VAL A 95 9.40 8.39 25.15
C VAL A 95 8.73 8.13 26.49
N VAL A 96 7.76 7.21 26.54
CA VAL A 96 7.03 6.87 27.77
C VAL A 96 7.99 6.29 28.82
N GLU A 97 8.91 5.42 28.43
CA GLU A 97 9.93 4.88 29.34
C GLU A 97 10.78 6.00 29.95
N GLN A 98 11.24 6.95 29.13
CA GLN A 98 12.00 8.10 29.60
C GLN A 98 11.19 9.01 30.54
N GLN A 99 9.91 9.24 30.24
CA GLN A 99 9.02 10.00 31.11
C GLN A 99 8.82 9.31 32.47
N VAL A 100 8.67 7.98 32.48
CA VAL A 100 8.56 7.19 33.72
C VAL A 100 9.85 7.27 34.54
N LEU A 101 11.02 7.20 33.90
CA LEU A 101 12.32 7.37 34.57
C LEU A 101 12.40 8.74 35.27
N ILE A 102 12.07 9.82 34.56
CA ILE A 102 12.06 11.19 35.10
C ILE A 102 11.06 11.33 36.25
N ALA A 103 9.85 10.77 36.11
CA ALA A 103 8.82 10.83 37.14
C ALA A 103 9.25 10.12 38.44
N ASN A 104 10.01 9.02 38.32
CA ASN A 104 10.51 8.24 39.45
C ASN A 104 11.77 8.82 40.10
N ALA A 105 12.41 9.83 39.51
CA ALA A 105 13.63 10.44 40.04
C ALA A 105 13.38 11.38 41.26
N GLU A 106 12.14 11.47 41.76
CA GLU A 106 11.74 12.26 42.94
C GLU A 106 12.24 13.73 42.94
N GLY A 107 12.38 14.33 41.76
CA GLY A 107 12.86 15.71 41.59
C GLY A 107 14.38 15.86 41.42
N ASN A 108 15.17 14.79 41.57
CA ASN A 108 16.58 14.76 41.22
C ASN A 108 16.78 14.34 39.75
N VAL A 109 16.20 15.12 38.84
CA VAL A 109 16.27 14.85 37.41
C VAL A 109 17.53 15.51 36.85
N GLU A 110 18.45 14.71 36.33
CA GLU A 110 19.63 15.19 35.61
C GLU A 110 19.22 15.93 34.33
N ASP A 111 19.96 16.99 33.96
CA ASP A 111 19.67 17.77 32.75
C ASP A 111 19.72 16.89 31.49
N ASP A 112 20.67 15.95 31.43
CA ASP A 112 20.80 14.96 30.36
C ASP A 112 19.53 14.13 30.15
N ALA A 113 18.81 13.79 31.23
CA ALA A 113 17.56 13.03 31.12
C ALA A 113 16.45 13.86 30.44
N ARG A 114 16.42 15.18 30.70
CA ARG A 114 15.46 16.10 30.05
C ARG A 114 15.82 16.35 28.60
N GLU A 115 17.11 16.49 28.29
CA GLU A 115 17.60 16.63 26.92
C GLU A 115 17.28 15.39 26.08
N GLN A 116 17.53 14.19 26.64
CA GLN A 116 17.18 12.93 25.99
C GLN A 116 15.67 12.82 25.74
N LEU A 117 14.82 13.24 26.69
CA LEU A 117 13.38 13.28 26.47
C LEU A 117 13.01 14.25 25.33
N SER A 118 13.65 15.42 25.25
CA SER A 118 13.44 16.36 24.14
C SER A 118 13.77 15.72 22.79
N GLN A 119 14.94 15.09 22.69
CA GLN A 119 15.38 14.42 21.46
C GLN A 119 14.42 13.30 21.05
N LEU A 120 13.99 12.46 21.99
CA LEU A 120 13.04 11.37 21.70
C LEU A 120 11.69 11.91 21.20
N ASN A 121 11.21 13.04 21.74
CA ASN A 121 9.98 13.68 21.25
C ASN A 121 10.14 14.24 19.83
N GLU A 122 11.29 14.82 19.49
CA GLU A 122 11.59 15.29 18.14
C GLU A 122 11.65 14.13 17.14
N GLU A 123 12.35 13.06 17.48
CA GLU A 123 12.41 11.84 16.68
C GLU A 123 11.02 11.23 16.48
N ARG A 124 10.22 11.13 17.56
CA ARG A 124 8.84 10.65 17.50
C ARG A 124 7.98 11.51 16.56
N SER A 125 8.10 12.83 16.67
CA SER A 125 7.35 13.77 15.84
C SER A 125 7.69 13.58 14.35
N ALA A 126 8.98 13.42 14.04
CA ALA A 126 9.46 13.18 12.69
C ALA A 126 8.98 11.82 12.12
N LEU A 127 8.80 10.80 12.96
CA LEU A 127 8.19 9.52 12.56
C LEU A 127 6.69 9.69 12.29
N PHE A 128 5.95 10.42 13.12
CA PHE A 128 4.52 10.66 12.92
C PHE A 128 4.20 11.53 11.71
N GLU A 129 5.11 12.44 11.33
CA GLU A 129 5.02 13.19 10.07
C GLU A 129 5.09 12.25 8.86
N LYS A 130 6.16 11.43 8.78
CA LYS A 130 6.36 10.48 7.68
C LYS A 130 5.25 9.44 7.62
N TYR A 131 4.84 8.90 8.76
CA TYR A 131 3.67 8.03 8.89
C TYR A 131 2.40 8.67 8.32
N GLY A 132 2.12 9.94 8.66
CA GLY A 132 0.99 10.68 8.14
C GLY A 132 1.02 10.79 6.60
N ILE A 133 2.18 11.09 6.02
CA ILE A 133 2.34 11.18 4.56
C ILE A 133 2.06 9.85 3.87
N VAL A 134 2.51 8.73 4.45
CA VAL A 134 2.24 7.39 3.90
C VAL A 134 0.75 7.08 3.93
N VAL A 135 0.08 7.31 5.07
CA VAL A 135 -1.37 7.08 5.22
C VAL A 135 -2.18 8.00 4.30
N ASP A 136 -1.76 9.25 4.11
CA ASP A 136 -2.42 10.17 3.19
C ASP A 136 -2.24 9.75 1.72
N SER A 137 -1.07 9.22 1.35
CA SER A 137 -0.85 8.64 0.03
C SER A 137 -1.73 7.40 -0.16
N TRP A 138 -1.84 6.56 0.87
CA TRP A 138 -2.66 5.35 0.85
C TRP A 138 -4.12 5.68 0.56
N GLU A 139 -4.70 6.64 1.30
CA GLU A 139 -6.07 7.12 1.07
C GLU A 139 -6.26 7.64 -0.35
N LYS A 140 -5.34 8.49 -0.84
CA LYS A 140 -5.41 9.07 -2.20
C LYS A 140 -5.37 8.02 -3.30
N LYS A 141 -4.78 6.86 -3.04
CA LYS A 141 -4.66 5.74 -3.99
C LYS A 141 -5.71 4.67 -3.82
N GLY A 142 -6.78 4.94 -3.08
CA GLY A 142 -7.90 4.02 -2.91
C GLY A 142 -7.70 3.00 -1.81
N GLY A 143 -6.96 3.36 -0.75
CA GLY A 143 -6.95 2.61 0.49
C GLY A 143 -8.36 2.45 1.07
N ASP A 144 -8.61 1.32 1.75
CA ASP A 144 -9.90 1.09 2.40
C ASP A 144 -10.19 2.22 3.41
N PRO A 145 -11.29 2.98 3.26
CA PRO A 145 -11.57 4.11 4.14
C PRO A 145 -11.69 3.74 5.62
N ALA A 146 -12.19 2.53 5.92
CA ALA A 146 -12.31 2.07 7.30
C ALA A 146 -10.94 1.77 7.91
N ALA A 147 -10.06 1.07 7.17
CA ALA A 147 -8.69 0.85 7.59
C ALA A 147 -7.91 2.16 7.75
N VAL A 148 -7.94 3.06 6.76
CA VAL A 148 -7.29 4.39 6.85
C VAL A 148 -7.77 5.18 8.07
N ALA A 149 -9.08 5.14 8.37
CA ALA A 149 -9.62 5.83 9.53
C ALA A 149 -9.05 5.31 10.86
N ILE A 150 -8.80 4.00 10.99
CA ILE A 150 -8.15 3.41 12.18
C ILE A 150 -6.73 3.96 12.34
N TYR A 151 -5.97 4.00 11.24
CA TYR A 151 -4.60 4.52 11.24
C TYR A 151 -4.53 6.00 11.63
N ARG A 152 -5.47 6.82 11.13
CA ARG A 152 -5.59 8.24 11.51
C ARG A 152 -6.06 8.42 12.95
N ALA A 153 -7.00 7.59 13.42
CA ALA A 153 -7.48 7.65 14.80
C ALA A 153 -6.34 7.40 15.79
N TYR A 154 -5.47 6.42 15.52
CA TYR A 154 -4.27 6.19 16.33
C TYR A 154 -3.35 7.42 16.36
N ARG A 155 -3.04 8.00 15.19
CA ARG A 155 -2.20 9.21 15.12
C ARG A 155 -2.77 10.33 15.99
N ASN A 156 -4.07 10.59 15.83
CA ASN A 156 -4.74 11.66 16.53
C ASN A 156 -4.81 11.42 18.04
N SER A 157 -5.05 10.18 18.48
CA SER A 157 -5.07 9.87 19.91
C SER A 157 -3.71 10.09 20.56
N VAL A 158 -2.62 9.67 19.91
CA VAL A 158 -1.28 9.85 20.47
C VAL A 158 -0.93 11.33 20.57
N ILE A 159 -1.17 12.11 19.51
CA ILE A 159 -0.90 13.57 19.52
C ILE A 159 -1.73 14.30 20.60
N VAL A 160 -2.98 13.90 20.82
CA VAL A 160 -3.83 14.55 21.85
C VAL A 160 -3.32 14.28 23.26
N GLU A 161 -2.90 13.05 23.57
CA GLU A 161 -2.35 12.70 24.89
C GLU A 161 -1.05 13.47 25.22
N GLU A 162 -0.33 14.00 24.22
CA GLU A 162 0.88 14.82 24.44
C GLU A 162 0.59 16.24 24.95
N THR A 163 -0.62 16.76 24.70
CA THR A 163 -0.99 18.14 25.05
C THR A 163 -1.64 18.31 26.42
N ARG A 164 -1.76 17.21 27.18
CA ARG A 164 -2.32 17.18 28.53
C ARG A 164 -1.24 17.21 29.60
#